data_AF-A0A1U7Z402-F1
#
_entry.id   AF-A0A1U7Z402-F1
#
_cell.length_a   1.000
_cell.length_b   1.000
_cell.length_c   1.000
_cell.angle_alpha   90.00
_cell.angle_beta   90.00
_cell.angle_gamma   90.00
#
_symmetry.space_group_name_H-M   'P 1'
#
loop_
_entity.id
_entity.type
_entity.pdbx_description
1 polymer ?
#
loop_
_entity_poly.entity_id
_entity_poly.type
_entity_poly.pdbx_seq_one_letter_code
_entity_poly.pdbx_strand_id
1 'polypeptide(L)'
;MSKRVDRMVEAGLVDEVRRFFEPKADYSRGIRRTIEVPEMDRFLRAEATSPLDEETLAILLKEAIEEIKVNTCMLARCQLQKIYRLKELLPGKMHCLDVTQVFLKHDKEA
;
A
#
# COMPACT_ATOMS: atom_id res chain seq x y z
N MET A 1 -2.33 7.58 6.74
CA MET A 1 -2.07 6.44 5.84
C MET A 1 -0.61 6.04 5.82
N SER A 2 0.34 6.99 5.65
CA SER A 2 1.79 6.70 5.70
C SER A 2 2.21 5.87 6.93
N LYS A 3 1.87 6.34 8.15
CA LYS A 3 2.11 5.63 9.42
C LYS A 3 1.54 4.20 9.49
N ARG A 4 0.52 3.87 8.69
CA ARG A 4 -0.01 2.50 8.64
C ARG A 4 0.90 1.60 7.80
N VAL A 5 1.41 2.12 6.68
CA VAL A 5 2.37 1.39 5.84
C VAL A 5 3.67 1.15 6.60
N ASP A 6 4.16 2.14 7.36
CA ASP A 6 5.35 1.96 8.20
C ASP A 6 5.14 0.80 9.20
N ARG A 7 4.00 0.78 9.90
CA ARG A 7 3.62 -0.34 10.79
C ARG A 7 3.45 -1.68 10.06
N MET A 8 3.02 -1.68 8.80
CA MET A 8 2.94 -2.90 7.99
C MET A 8 4.33 -3.43 7.66
N VAL A 9 5.27 -2.55 7.32
CA VAL A 9 6.68 -2.90 7.07
C VAL A 9 7.31 -3.48 8.34
N GLU A 10 7.13 -2.83 9.49
CA GLU A 10 7.57 -3.33 10.80
C GLU A 10 6.96 -4.69 11.16
N ALA A 11 5.72 -4.95 10.74
CA ALA A 11 5.02 -6.21 10.96
C ALA A 11 5.39 -7.32 9.97
N GLY A 12 6.29 -7.07 9.00
CA GLY A 12 6.79 -8.09 8.07
C GLY A 12 6.17 -8.06 6.67
N LEU A 13 5.62 -6.93 6.21
CA LEU A 13 5.09 -6.78 4.85
C LEU A 13 6.08 -7.25 3.77
N VAL A 14 7.36 -6.91 3.94
CA VAL A 14 8.41 -7.25 2.97
C VAL A 14 8.52 -8.76 2.79
N ASP A 15 8.46 -9.50 3.90
CA ASP A 15 8.55 -10.96 3.90
C ASP A 15 7.29 -11.60 3.30
N GLU A 16 6.12 -11.03 3.55
CA GLU A 16 4.87 -11.51 2.96
C GLU A 16 4.89 -11.40 1.43
N VAL A 17 5.21 -10.21 0.90
CA VAL A 17 5.25 -10.00 -0.56
C VAL A 17 6.32 -10.88 -1.21
N ARG A 18 7.47 -11.06 -0.55
CA ARG A 18 8.53 -11.96 -1.04
C ARG A 18 8.03 -13.39 -1.26
N ARG A 19 7.12 -13.90 -0.42
CA ARG A 19 6.51 -15.23 -0.59
C ARG A 19 5.62 -15.35 -1.83
N PHE A 20 5.02 -14.25 -2.27
CA PHE A 20 4.14 -14.20 -3.44
C PHE A 20 4.86 -13.76 -4.72
N PHE A 21 6.12 -13.33 -4.61
CA PHE A 21 6.90 -12.83 -5.73
C PHE A 21 7.13 -13.94 -6.77
N GLU A 22 6.81 -13.62 -8.02
CA GLU A 22 7.14 -14.49 -9.15
C GLU A 22 7.60 -13.60 -10.33
N PRO A 23 8.85 -13.73 -10.79
CA PRO A 23 9.43 -12.82 -11.78
C PRO A 23 8.69 -12.73 -13.12
N LYS A 24 7.85 -13.70 -13.46
CA LYS A 24 7.12 -13.79 -14.73
C LYS A 24 5.60 -13.63 -14.56
N ALA A 25 5.13 -13.22 -13.38
CA ALA A 25 3.71 -13.16 -13.12
C ALA A 25 3.03 -11.92 -13.72
N ASP A 26 1.73 -12.07 -13.97
CA ASP A 26 0.82 -11.02 -14.37
C ASP A 26 0.22 -10.33 -13.13
N TYR A 27 0.59 -9.08 -12.90
CA TYR A 27 0.11 -8.26 -11.78
C TYR A 27 -1.27 -7.63 -11.99
N SER A 28 -1.95 -7.93 -13.11
CA SER A 28 -3.32 -7.45 -13.34
C SER A 28 -4.39 -8.34 -12.69
N ARG A 29 -4.03 -9.51 -12.15
CA ARG A 29 -4.99 -10.55 -11.72
C ARG A 29 -4.77 -11.05 -10.29
N GLY A 30 -5.88 -11.39 -9.63
CA GLY A 30 -5.89 -12.05 -8.33
C GLY A 30 -5.17 -11.26 -7.23
N ILE A 31 -4.51 -11.98 -6.33
CA ILE A 31 -3.76 -11.41 -5.20
C ILE A 31 -2.57 -10.55 -5.65
N ARG A 32 -2.08 -10.73 -6.87
CA ARG A 32 -0.90 -9.99 -7.37
C ARG A 32 -1.22 -8.57 -7.83
N ARG A 33 -2.50 -8.22 -7.87
CA ARG A 33 -2.99 -6.86 -8.13
C ARG A 33 -2.99 -5.98 -6.87
N THR A 34 -2.57 -6.51 -5.72
CA THR A 34 -2.40 -5.70 -4.51
C THR A 34 -1.36 -4.61 -4.76
N ILE A 35 -1.43 -3.50 -4.02
CA ILE A 35 -0.52 -2.36 -4.18
C ILE A 35 0.91 -2.73 -3.78
N GLU A 36 1.10 -3.77 -2.99
CA GLU A 36 2.40 -4.07 -2.42
C GLU A 36 3.27 -4.92 -3.35
N VAL A 37 2.66 -5.67 -4.27
CA VAL A 37 3.34 -6.63 -5.16
C VAL A 37 4.03 -5.96 -6.36
N PRO A 38 3.36 -5.09 -7.16
CA PRO A 38 4.00 -4.41 -8.27
C PRO A 38 5.08 -3.42 -7.81
N GLU A 39 4.82 -2.69 -6.74
CA GLU A 39 5.67 -1.63 -6.21
C GLU A 39 6.99 -2.18 -5.64
N MET A 40 6.99 -3.42 -5.12
CA MET A 40 8.21 -4.10 -4.67
C MET A 40 8.89 -4.96 -5.74
N ASP A 41 8.35 -5.08 -6.95
CA ASP A 41 8.91 -5.94 -8.01
C ASP A 41 10.37 -5.57 -8.32
N ARG A 42 10.67 -4.28 -8.45
CA ARG A 42 12.02 -3.80 -8.75
C ARG A 42 13.02 -4.14 -7.64
N PHE A 43 12.62 -3.96 -6.39
CA PHE A 43 13.42 -4.32 -5.22
C PHE A 43 13.67 -5.84 -5.17
N LEU A 44 12.63 -6.66 -5.33
CA LEU A 44 12.72 -8.12 -5.24
C LEU A 44 13.53 -8.73 -6.39
N ARG A 45 13.46 -8.17 -7.60
CA ARG A 45 14.35 -8.56 -8.72
C ARG A 45 15.80 -8.23 -8.42
N ALA A 46 16.07 -7.03 -7.90
CA ALA A 46 17.42 -6.60 -7.54
C ALA A 46 18.01 -7.49 -6.43
N GLU A 47 17.21 -7.82 -5.41
CA GLU A 47 17.57 -8.73 -4.32
C GLU A 47 17.92 -10.14 -4.86
N ALA A 48 17.15 -10.67 -5.81
CA ALA A 48 17.35 -12.01 -6.36
C ALA A 48 18.57 -12.17 -7.28
N THR A 49 19.15 -11.09 -7.82
CA THR A 49 20.13 -11.18 -8.91
C THR A 49 21.61 -11.21 -8.45
N SER A 50 21.92 -10.80 -7.20
CA SER A 50 23.24 -10.86 -6.49
C SER A 50 24.49 -10.23 -7.18
N PRO A 51 25.51 -9.76 -6.42
CA PRO A 51 25.43 -9.03 -5.16
C PRO A 51 25.37 -7.53 -5.51
N LEU A 52 24.16 -6.97 -5.51
CA LEU A 52 24.04 -5.52 -5.54
C LEU A 52 24.52 -4.98 -4.20
N ASP A 53 25.13 -3.79 -4.22
CA ASP A 53 25.54 -3.11 -3.00
C ASP A 53 24.34 -2.90 -2.06
N GLU A 54 24.56 -3.11 -0.76
CA GLU A 54 23.51 -3.05 0.27
C GLU A 54 22.84 -1.67 0.30
N GLU A 55 23.62 -0.61 0.01
CA GLU A 55 23.12 0.75 -0.14
C GLU A 55 22.08 0.86 -1.27
N THR A 56 22.35 0.21 -2.41
CA THR A 56 21.42 0.26 -3.56
C THR A 56 20.13 -0.50 -3.26
N LEU A 57 20.21 -1.64 -2.57
CA LEU A 57 19.01 -2.38 -2.13
C LEU A 57 18.19 -1.57 -1.13
N ALA A 58 18.84 -0.89 -0.19
CA ALA A 58 18.16 -0.02 0.77
C ALA A 58 17.44 1.15 0.10
N ILE A 59 18.05 1.75 -0.92
CA ILE A 59 17.42 2.82 -1.72
C ILE A 59 16.18 2.28 -2.45
N LEU A 60 16.29 1.14 -3.14
CA LEU A 60 15.16 0.53 -3.86
C LEU A 60 14.02 0.13 -2.93
N LEU A 61 14.34 -0.39 -1.74
CA LEU A 61 13.33 -0.72 -0.73
C LEU A 61 12.59 0.53 -0.26
N LYS A 62 13.33 1.62 0.00
CA LYS A 62 12.74 2.89 0.41
C LYS A 62 11.85 3.48 -0.69
N GLU A 63 12.29 3.45 -1.94
CA GLU A 63 11.49 3.87 -3.10
C GLU A 63 10.18 3.07 -3.17
N ALA A 64 10.25 1.74 -3.06
CA ALA A 64 9.08 0.87 -3.08
C ALA A 64 8.09 1.19 -1.94
N ILE A 65 8.58 1.41 -0.72
CA ILE A 65 7.73 1.76 0.43
C ILE A 65 7.04 3.11 0.21
N GLU A 66 7.74 4.11 -0.35
CA GLU A 66 7.13 5.40 -0.66
C GLU A 66 6.09 5.30 -1.78
N GLU A 67 6.33 4.48 -2.81
CA GLU A 67 5.32 4.19 -3.83
C GLU A 67 4.07 3.53 -3.23
N ILE A 68 4.22 2.55 -2.34
CA ILE A 68 3.10 1.93 -1.62
C ILE A 68 2.30 2.97 -0.83
N LYS A 69 2.98 3.90 -0.16
CA LYS A 69 2.32 5.00 0.59
C LYS A 69 1.51 5.91 -0.35
N VAL A 70 2.10 6.32 -1.46
CA VAL A 70 1.46 7.17 -2.47
C VAL A 70 0.24 6.47 -3.07
N ASN A 71 0.41 5.23 -3.52
CA ASN A 71 -0.65 4.47 -4.20
C ASN A 71 -1.78 4.09 -3.23
N THR A 72 -1.48 3.80 -1.97
CA THR A 72 -2.50 3.60 -0.92
C THR A 72 -3.32 4.88 -0.69
N CYS A 73 -2.67 6.05 -0.67
CA CYS A 73 -3.36 7.34 -0.55
C CYS A 73 -4.26 7.62 -1.76
N MET A 74 -3.77 7.34 -2.97
CA MET A 74 -4.56 7.47 -4.20
C MET A 74 -5.75 6.51 -4.21
N LEU A 75 -5.58 5.26 -3.79
CA LEU A 75 -6.67 4.30 -3.67
C LEU A 75 -7.75 4.81 -2.71
N ALA A 76 -7.38 5.32 -1.54
CA ALA A 76 -8.33 5.88 -0.58
C ALA A 76 -9.13 7.06 -1.18
N ARG A 77 -8.46 7.93 -1.95
CA ARG A 77 -9.13 9.03 -2.68
C ARG A 77 -10.11 8.51 -3.73
N CYS A 78 -9.72 7.52 -4.52
CA CYS A 78 -10.60 6.90 -5.52
C CYS A 78 -11.78 6.18 -4.86
N GLN A 79 -11.58 5.53 -3.72
CA GLN A 79 -12.66 4.92 -2.94
C GLN A 79 -13.65 5.98 -2.46
N LEU A 80 -13.17 7.11 -1.94
CA LEU A 80 -14.02 8.23 -1.53
C LEU A 80 -14.86 8.78 -2.69
N GLN A 81 -14.26 8.97 -3.87
CA GLN A 81 -15.00 9.39 -5.06
C GLN A 81 -16.09 8.39 -5.46
N LYS A 82 -15.80 7.08 -5.38
CA LYS A 82 -16.80 6.02 -5.66
C LYS A 82 -17.93 6.04 -4.64
N ILE A 83 -17.62 6.27 -3.36
CA ILE A 83 -18.63 6.39 -2.29
C ILE A 83 -19.54 7.60 -2.53
N TYR A 84 -19.01 8.75 -2.95
CA TYR A 84 -19.84 9.91 -3.28
C TYR A 84 -20.78 9.64 -4.45
N ARG A 85 -20.28 8.99 -5.52
CA ARG A 85 -21.15 8.55 -6.63
C ARG A 85 -22.23 7.57 -6.16
N LEU A 86 -21.89 6.64 -5.26
CA LEU A 86 -22.87 5.70 -4.70
C LEU A 86 -23.94 6.41 -3.86
N LYS A 87 -23.56 7.43 -3.10
CA LYS A 87 -24.48 8.24 -2.28
C LYS A 87 -25.51 8.97 -3.14
N GLU A 88 -25.11 9.45 -4.32
CA GLU A 88 -26.03 10.06 -5.30
C GLU A 88 -27.05 9.05 -5.85
N LEU A 89 -26.63 7.80 -6.05
CA LEU A 89 -27.49 6.71 -6.53
C LEU A 89 -28.41 6.12 -5.44
N LEU A 90 -28.07 6.30 -4.16
CA LEU A 90 -28.81 5.78 -3.01
C LEU A 90 -29.25 6.89 -2.02
N PRO A 91 -30.07 7.87 -2.46
CA PRO A 91 -30.51 8.96 -1.59
C PRO A 91 -31.20 8.45 -0.33
N GLY A 92 -30.77 8.94 0.84
CA GLY A 92 -31.36 8.61 2.14
C GLY A 92 -31.07 7.21 2.68
N LYS A 93 -30.34 6.35 1.96
CA LYS A 93 -30.01 4.97 2.38
C LYS A 93 -28.58 4.81 2.93
N MET A 94 -27.73 5.82 2.80
CA MET A 94 -26.36 5.81 3.33
C MET A 94 -26.22 6.78 4.51
N HIS A 95 -25.75 6.25 5.63
CA HIS A 95 -25.41 7.03 6.83
C HIS A 95 -23.90 7.23 6.92
N CYS A 96 -23.45 8.47 7.08
CA CYS A 96 -22.03 8.80 7.24
C CYS A 96 -21.69 8.81 8.74
N LEU A 97 -20.65 8.09 9.12
CA LEU A 97 -20.08 8.14 10.46
C LEU A 97 -18.73 8.85 10.38
N ASP A 98 -18.61 9.98 11.08
CA ASP A 98 -17.35 10.73 11.13
C ASP A 98 -16.44 10.15 12.21
N VAL A 99 -15.32 9.56 11.77
CA VAL A 99 -14.28 8.96 12.62
C VAL A 99 -13.01 9.81 12.68
N THR A 100 -13.01 11.02 12.10
CA THR A 100 -11.82 11.88 11.98
C THR A 100 -11.16 12.15 13.33
N GLN A 101 -11.96 12.43 14.37
CA GLN A 101 -11.45 12.72 15.71
C GLN A 101 -10.76 11.52 16.38
N VAL A 102 -11.17 10.30 16.05
CA VAL A 102 -10.53 9.08 16.58
C VAL A 102 -9.10 8.97 16.04
N PHE A 103 -8.92 9.18 14.74
CA PHE A 103 -7.61 9.15 14.11
C PHE A 103 -6.71 10.31 14.57
N LEU A 104 -7.26 11.51 14.76
CA LEU A 104 -6.49 12.67 15.23
C LEU A 104 -5.98 12.52 16.67
N LYS A 105 -6.74 11.87 17.56
CA LYS A 105 -6.28 11.59 18.94
C LYS A 105 -5.16 10.57 18.94
N HIS A 106 -5.35 9.48 18.18
CA HIS A 106 -4.35 8.42 18.08
C HIS A 106 -3.04 8.90 17.43
N ASP A 107 -3.08 9.93 16.57
CA ASP A 107 -1.88 10.55 15.99
C ASP A 107 -1.10 11.44 16.96
N LYS A 108 -1.71 11.88 18.08
CA LYS A 108 -1.07 12.69 19.14
C LYS A 108 -0.50 11.85 20.29
N GLU A 109 -1.00 10.63 20.45
CA GLU A 109 -0.62 9.70 21.53
C GLU A 109 0.46 8.68 21.10
N ALA A 110 0.85 8.68 19.82
CA ALA A 110 1.84 7.79 19.21
C ALA A 110 3.12 8.53 18.81
#